data_AF-A0ABD7D1B6-F1
#
_entry.id   AF-A0ABD7D1B6-F1
#
_cell.length_a   1.000
_cell.length_b   1.000
_cell.length_c   1.000
_cell.angle_alpha   90.00
_cell.angle_beta   90.00
_cell.angle_gamma   90.00
#
_symmetry.space_group_name_H-M   'P 1'
#
loop_
_entity.id
_entity.type
_entity.pdbx_description
1 polymer ?
#
loop_
_entity_poly.entity_id
_entity_poly.type
_entity_poly.pdbx_seq_one_letter_code
_entity_poly.pdbx_strand_id
1 'polypeptide(L)'
;MDDGPDDAEDLLDDKPYMLCELGEHDETTEHAARLWTAETEPPASLWFLWTLSTGGHRVHHRLVLLALCPYRIHRLREDYRQWCGLYEDHPGNHSFHITDPLRDAHHAHIRHNAQRTHRCDTDDPEDDHDAPH
;
A
#
# COMPACT_ATOMS: atom_id res chain seq x y z
N MET A 1 -20.87 20.41 0.23
CA MET A 1 -21.59 19.23 0.73
C MET A 1 -22.06 18.51 -0.50
N ASP A 2 -21.23 17.64 -1.05
CA ASP A 2 -21.68 16.71 -2.08
C ASP A 2 -22.39 15.60 -1.32
N ASP A 3 -23.72 15.71 -1.29
CA ASP A 3 -24.58 14.69 -0.73
C ASP A 3 -24.39 13.46 -1.62
N GLY A 4 -23.77 12.43 -1.06
CA GLY A 4 -23.55 11.18 -1.80
C GLY A 4 -24.88 10.67 -2.35
N PRO A 5 -24.84 9.82 -3.39
CA PRO A 5 -26.06 9.30 -4.01
C PRO A 5 -26.97 8.66 -2.95
N ASP A 6 -28.23 9.08 -2.94
CA ASP A 6 -29.26 8.62 -2.00
C ASP A 6 -29.40 7.09 -2.04
N ASP A 7 -29.23 6.49 -3.23
CA ASP A 7 -29.26 5.05 -3.46
C ASP A 7 -27.98 4.53 -4.13
N ALA A 8 -27.38 3.51 -3.51
CA ALA A 8 -26.14 2.88 -3.99
C ALA A 8 -26.33 2.11 -5.31
N GLU A 9 -27.56 1.75 -5.67
CA GLU A 9 -27.91 1.09 -6.93
C GLU A 9 -27.84 2.06 -8.12
N ASP A 10 -28.17 3.34 -7.95
CA ASP A 10 -28.09 4.36 -9.00
C ASP A 10 -26.65 4.55 -9.50
N LEU A 11 -25.66 4.38 -8.62
CA LEU A 11 -24.24 4.42 -9.00
C LEU A 11 -23.82 3.28 -9.93
N LEU A 12 -24.57 2.16 -9.93
CA LEU A 12 -24.30 1.01 -10.78
C LEU A 12 -24.89 1.20 -12.17
N ASP A 13 -26.01 1.91 -12.30
CA ASP A 13 -26.65 2.22 -13.58
C ASP A 13 -25.70 3.00 -14.51
N ASP A 14 -24.89 3.89 -13.92
CA ASP A 14 -23.86 4.66 -14.64
C ASP A 14 -22.58 3.85 -14.93
N LYS A 15 -22.44 2.63 -14.39
CA LYS A 15 -21.24 1.80 -14.48
C LYS A 15 -21.57 0.40 -15.03
N PRO A 16 -21.82 0.27 -16.34
CA PRO A 16 -22.17 -1.01 -16.97
C PRO A 16 -21.04 -2.06 -16.88
N TYR A 17 -19.81 -1.62 -16.60
CA TYR A 17 -18.66 -2.48 -16.40
C TYR A 17 -17.84 -1.99 -15.20
N MET A 18 -17.38 -2.92 -14.37
CA MET A 18 -16.53 -2.62 -13.22
C MET A 18 -15.26 -3.46 -13.25
N LEU A 19 -14.15 -2.82 -12.93
CA LEU A 19 -12.83 -3.44 -12.84
C LEU A 19 -12.49 -3.70 -11.38
N CYS A 20 -11.91 -4.85 -11.09
CA CYS A 20 -11.44 -5.14 -9.74
C CYS A 20 -10.23 -4.23 -9.41
N GLU A 21 -10.36 -3.43 -8.36
CA GLU A 21 -9.31 -2.55 -7.85
C GLU A 21 -8.28 -3.28 -6.99
N LEU A 22 -8.54 -4.54 -6.59
CA LEU A 22 -7.60 -5.36 -5.83
C LEU A 22 -6.42 -5.87 -6.67
N GLY A 23 -6.46 -5.70 -8.00
CA GLY A 23 -5.43 -6.21 -8.90
C GLY A 23 -5.50 -7.74 -9.05
N GLU A 24 -4.35 -8.40 -9.06
CA GLU A 24 -4.26 -9.86 -9.11
C GLU A 24 -4.44 -10.45 -7.70
N HIS A 25 -5.37 -11.39 -7.57
CA HIS A 25 -5.76 -12.06 -6.33
C HIS A 25 -6.33 -13.44 -6.71
N ASP A 26 -6.38 -14.34 -5.74
CA ASP A 26 -6.88 -15.69 -5.96
C ASP A 26 -8.41 -15.73 -6.15
N GLU A 27 -8.92 -16.90 -6.57
CA GLU A 27 -10.34 -17.14 -6.77
C GLU A 27 -11.16 -17.18 -5.47
N THR A 28 -10.49 -17.22 -4.30
CA THR A 28 -11.15 -17.22 -2.98
C THR A 28 -11.40 -15.82 -2.44
N THR A 29 -10.69 -14.84 -3.00
CA THR A 29 -10.76 -13.44 -2.62
C THR A 29 -11.92 -12.77 -3.36
N GLU A 30 -12.76 -12.05 -2.62
CA GLU A 30 -13.84 -11.28 -3.23
C GLU A 30 -13.26 -10.14 -4.07
N HIS A 31 -13.76 -9.99 -5.29
CA HIS A 31 -13.44 -8.83 -6.10
C HIS A 31 -14.05 -7.58 -5.47
N ALA A 32 -13.38 -6.43 -5.66
CA ALA A 32 -13.82 -5.17 -5.10
C ALA A 32 -13.62 -4.02 -6.10
N ALA A 33 -14.63 -3.17 -6.22
CA ALA A 33 -14.59 -1.95 -7.03
C ALA A 33 -15.19 -0.82 -6.20
N ARG A 34 -14.55 0.34 -6.21
CA ARG A 34 -15.04 1.49 -5.46
C ARG A 34 -16.02 2.27 -6.33
N LEU A 35 -17.18 2.54 -5.77
CA LEU A 35 -18.21 3.32 -6.44
C LEU A 35 -18.08 4.81 -6.13
N TRP A 36 -17.79 5.13 -4.87
CA TRP A 36 -17.77 6.51 -4.37
C TRP A 36 -16.88 6.62 -3.11
N THR A 37 -16.40 7.83 -2.82
CA THR A 37 -15.62 8.15 -1.62
C THR A 37 -16.24 9.34 -0.91
N ALA A 38 -16.56 9.18 0.37
CA ALA A 38 -17.02 10.24 1.24
C ALA A 38 -15.87 11.16 1.65
N GLU A 39 -16.12 12.46 1.68
CA GLU A 39 -15.22 13.47 2.25
C GLU A 39 -15.34 13.51 3.80
N THR A 40 -15.26 12.35 4.45
CA THR A 40 -15.27 12.21 5.93
C THR A 40 -13.85 12.10 6.49
N GLU A 41 -13.67 12.29 7.80
CA GLU A 41 -12.40 12.06 8.50
C GLU A 41 -12.61 11.04 9.65
N PRO A 42 -12.14 9.78 9.53
CA PRO A 42 -11.41 9.23 8.38
C PRO A 42 -12.32 9.04 7.15
N PRO A 43 -11.76 9.05 5.94
CA PRO A 43 -12.56 8.92 4.72
C PRO A 43 -13.13 7.50 4.64
N ALA A 44 -14.41 7.42 4.27
CA ALA A 44 -15.12 6.18 3.99
C ALA A 44 -15.41 6.08 2.49
N SER A 45 -15.56 4.87 1.98
CA SER A 45 -15.89 4.63 0.57
C SER A 45 -16.98 3.59 0.45
N LEU A 46 -17.85 3.77 -0.54
CA LEU A 46 -18.83 2.78 -0.93
C LEU A 46 -18.18 1.81 -1.91
N TRP A 47 -18.21 0.53 -1.58
CA TRP A 47 -17.62 -0.55 -2.33
C TRP A 47 -18.68 -1.51 -2.85
N PHE A 48 -18.49 -1.93 -4.09
CA PHE A 48 -19.16 -3.09 -4.66
C PHE A 48 -18.23 -4.29 -4.54
N LEU A 49 -18.64 -5.26 -3.73
CA LEU A 49 -17.91 -6.51 -3.52
C LEU A 49 -18.65 -7.63 -4.22
N TRP A 50 -17.92 -8.49 -4.95
CA TRP A 50 -18.54 -9.62 -5.64
C TRP A 50 -17.68 -10.87 -5.68
N THR A 51 -18.36 -12.02 -5.73
CA THR A 51 -17.76 -13.32 -6.00
C THR A 51 -18.32 -13.92 -7.27
N LEU A 52 -17.46 -14.64 -8.00
CA LEU A 52 -17.86 -15.43 -9.15
C LEU A 52 -18.27 -16.82 -8.65
N SER A 53 -19.49 -17.27 -8.98
CA SER A 53 -19.89 -18.65 -8.69
C SER A 53 -19.00 -19.64 -9.45
N THR A 54 -18.77 -20.84 -8.90
CA THR A 54 -18.14 -21.94 -9.62
C THR A 54 -18.90 -22.20 -10.94
N GLY A 55 -18.24 -21.95 -12.08
CA GLY A 55 -18.86 -22.02 -13.42
C GLY A 55 -19.25 -20.66 -14.05
N GLY A 56 -19.04 -19.52 -13.37
CA GLY A 56 -19.13 -18.17 -13.94
C GLY A 56 -20.54 -17.66 -14.27
N HIS A 57 -21.59 -18.38 -13.87
CA HIS A 57 -22.96 -18.07 -14.29
C HIS A 57 -23.74 -17.18 -13.31
N ARG A 58 -23.28 -17.03 -12.06
CA ARG A 58 -23.91 -16.17 -11.04
C ARG A 58 -22.86 -15.30 -10.36
N VAL A 59 -23.19 -14.03 -10.21
CA VAL A 59 -22.40 -13.07 -9.43
C VAL A 59 -23.17 -12.79 -8.15
N HIS A 60 -22.61 -13.22 -7.01
CA HIS A 60 -23.10 -12.78 -5.72
C HIS A 60 -22.40 -11.47 -5.40
N HIS A 61 -23.16 -10.40 -5.18
CA HIS A 61 -22.62 -9.09 -4.89
C HIS A 61 -23.25 -8.45 -3.67
N ARG A 62 -22.55 -7.49 -3.08
CA ARG A 62 -23.06 -6.61 -2.03
C ARG A 62 -22.45 -5.22 -2.14
N LEU A 63 -23.19 -4.24 -1.64
CA LEU A 63 -22.75 -2.87 -1.47
C LEU A 63 -22.43 -2.64 -0.01
N VAL A 64 -21.26 -2.10 0.29
CA VAL A 64 -20.80 -1.89 1.66
C VAL A 64 -19.99 -0.61 1.80
N LEU A 65 -20.22 0.14 2.88
CA LEU A 65 -19.38 1.27 3.28
C LEU A 65 -18.19 0.75 4.09
N LEU A 66 -16.98 1.03 3.63
CA LEU A 66 -15.74 0.65 4.31
C LEU A 66 -14.84 1.87 4.49
N ALA A 67 -14.15 1.93 5.64
CA ALA A 67 -13.12 2.94 5.86
C ALA A 67 -11.97 2.75 4.86
N LEU A 68 -11.30 3.83 4.47
CA LEU A 68 -10.07 3.72 3.70
C LEU A 68 -8.95 3.12 4.55
N CYS A 69 -8.10 2.36 3.88
CA CYS A 69 -6.86 1.84 4.43
C CYS A 69 -5.98 2.98 5.01
N PRO A 70 -5.55 2.87 6.28
CA PRO A 70 -4.84 3.95 6.98
C PRO A 70 -3.42 4.18 6.46
N TYR A 71 -2.90 3.30 5.61
CA TYR A 71 -1.54 3.39 5.10
C TYR A 71 -1.42 4.44 3.98
N ARG A 72 -0.35 5.24 4.08
CA ARG A 72 0.02 6.23 3.06
C ARG A 72 1.17 5.71 2.22
N ILE A 73 0.96 5.64 0.91
CA ILE A 73 1.99 5.28 -0.06
C ILE A 73 2.81 6.52 -0.36
N HIS A 74 4.13 6.39 -0.20
CA HIS A 74 5.07 7.44 -0.55
C HIS A 74 5.58 7.25 -1.98
N ARG A 75 5.28 8.22 -2.85
CA ARG A 75 5.87 8.27 -4.19
C ARG A 75 7.18 9.04 -4.14
N LEU A 76 8.28 8.29 -4.10
CA LEU A 76 9.65 8.83 -3.96
C LEU A 76 10.05 9.80 -5.08
N ARG A 77 9.56 9.60 -6.31
CA ARG A 77 9.91 10.46 -7.46
C ARG A 77 9.28 11.85 -7.38
N GLU A 78 8.07 11.92 -6.84
CA GLU A 78 7.22 13.10 -6.86
C GLU A 78 7.09 13.74 -5.47
N ASP A 79 7.83 13.21 -4.47
CA ASP A 79 7.85 13.60 -3.05
C ASP A 79 6.46 13.88 -2.46
N TYR A 80 5.49 13.00 -2.74
CA TYR A 80 4.16 13.12 -2.16
C TYR A 80 3.70 11.83 -1.50
N ARG A 81 2.72 11.99 -0.60
CA ARG A 81 2.11 10.92 0.18
C ARG A 81 0.62 10.85 -0.10
N GLN A 82 0.20 9.82 -0.79
CA GLN A 82 -1.21 9.52 -1.06
C GLN A 82 -1.70 8.39 -0.14
N TRP A 83 -2.99 8.37 0.18
CA TRP A 83 -3.62 7.19 0.78
C TRP A 83 -3.44 5.97 -0.14
N CYS A 84 -3.44 4.77 0.44
CA CYS A 84 -3.43 3.52 -0.35
C CYS A 84 -4.58 3.51 -1.36
N GLY A 85 -5.74 4.06 -0.98
CA GLY A 85 -6.90 4.21 -1.85
C GLY A 85 -7.82 2.99 -1.87
N LEU A 86 -7.42 1.88 -1.25
CA LEU A 86 -8.25 0.69 -0.98
C LEU A 86 -8.92 0.77 0.40
N TYR A 87 -9.87 -0.12 0.69
CA TYR A 87 -10.52 -0.24 1.99
C TYR A 87 -9.61 -0.85 3.07
N GLU A 88 -9.88 -0.59 4.34
CA GLU A 88 -9.14 -1.20 5.46
C GLU A 88 -9.21 -2.73 5.43
N ASP A 89 -8.11 -3.42 5.76
CA ASP A 89 -7.97 -4.88 5.68
C ASP A 89 -8.11 -5.48 4.27
N HIS A 90 -7.83 -4.69 3.21
CA HIS A 90 -7.76 -5.22 1.86
C HIS A 90 -6.69 -6.34 1.73
N PRO A 91 -6.94 -7.36 0.87
CA PRO A 91 -6.02 -8.47 0.66
C PRO A 91 -4.76 -8.07 -0.12
N GLY A 92 -4.81 -6.93 -0.83
CA GLY A 92 -3.68 -6.42 -1.61
C GLY A 92 -2.47 -6.11 -0.73
N ASN A 93 -1.28 -6.45 -1.23
CA ASN A 93 -0.06 -6.18 -0.48
C ASN A 93 0.43 -4.74 -0.70
N HIS A 94 0.94 -4.10 0.35
CA HIS A 94 1.54 -2.78 0.22
C HIS A 94 2.95 -2.86 -0.37
N SER A 95 3.40 -1.80 -1.02
CA SER A 95 4.75 -1.75 -1.62
C SER A 95 5.89 -1.98 -0.62
N PHE A 96 5.67 -1.70 0.66
CA PHE A 96 6.64 -1.97 1.74
C PHE A 96 6.63 -3.43 2.24
N HIS A 97 5.63 -4.23 1.86
CA HIS A 97 5.58 -5.66 2.13
C HIS A 97 6.16 -6.51 0.99
N ILE A 98 6.51 -5.89 -0.14
CA ILE A 98 7.22 -6.58 -1.22
C ILE A 98 8.68 -6.73 -0.80
N THR A 99 9.13 -7.98 -0.65
CA THR A 99 10.55 -8.28 -0.50
C THR A 99 11.25 -7.89 -1.79
N ASP A 100 12.18 -6.94 -1.70
CA ASP A 100 13.08 -6.55 -2.79
C ASP A 100 14.49 -7.05 -2.44
N PRO A 101 14.91 -8.22 -2.97
CA PRO A 101 16.21 -8.80 -2.65
C PRO A 101 17.38 -7.90 -3.02
N LEU A 102 17.22 -7.03 -4.03
CA LEU A 102 18.26 -6.10 -4.46
C LEU A 102 18.39 -4.95 -3.45
N ARG A 103 17.28 -4.38 -3.02
CA ARG A 103 17.26 -3.38 -1.93
C ARG A 103 17.88 -3.95 -0.65
N ASP A 104 17.54 -5.18 -0.29
CA ASP A 104 18.08 -5.84 0.90
C ASP A 104 19.60 -6.05 0.81
N ALA A 105 20.09 -6.49 -0.35
CA ALA A 105 21.52 -6.62 -0.62
C ALA A 105 22.24 -5.27 -0.55
N HIS A 106 21.64 -4.21 -1.10
CA HIS A 106 22.21 -2.86 -1.05
C HIS A 106 22.30 -2.32 0.38
N HIS A 107 21.24 -2.51 1.18
CA HIS A 107 21.25 -2.15 2.60
C HIS A 107 22.27 -2.96 3.40
N ALA A 108 22.47 -4.24 3.09
CA ALA A 108 23.51 -5.06 3.71
C ALA A 108 24.91 -4.55 3.35
N HIS A 109 25.14 -4.18 2.08
CA HIS A 109 26.41 -3.62 1.63
C HIS A 109 26.74 -2.28 2.31
N ILE A 110 25.77 -1.36 2.38
CA ILE A 110 25.93 -0.08 3.09
C ILE A 110 26.31 -0.32 4.55
N ARG A 111 25.58 -1.21 5.25
CA ARG A 111 25.87 -1.54 6.65
C ARG A 111 27.28 -2.12 6.82
N HIS A 112 27.69 -3.01 5.93
CA HIS A 112 29.04 -3.58 5.95
C HIS A 112 30.12 -2.51 5.74
N ASN A 113 29.92 -1.60 4.78
CA ASN A 113 30.88 -0.52 4.53
C ASN A 113 30.96 0.46 5.70
N ALA A 114 29.81 0.84 6.29
CA ALA A 114 29.79 1.69 7.47
C ALA A 114 30.54 1.06 8.66
N GLN A 115 30.37 -0.25 8.88
CA GLN A 115 31.12 -0.99 9.90
C GLN A 115 32.63 -1.02 9.61
N ARG A 116 33.02 -1.16 8.34
CA ARG A 116 34.44 -1.11 7.95
C ARG A 116 35.04 0.28 8.21
N THR A 117 34.35 1.35 7.81
CA THR A 117 34.82 2.72 8.05
C THR A 117 34.94 3.00 9.54
N HIS A 118 33.92 2.65 10.34
CA HIS A 118 33.98 2.83 11.79
C HIS A 118 35.14 2.05 12.42
N ARG A 119 35.44 0.82 11.96
CA ARG A 119 36.59 0.06 12.46
C ARG A 119 37.91 0.73 12.09
N CYS A 120 38.07 1.21 10.87
CA CYS A 120 39.26 1.96 10.46
C CYS A 120 39.45 3.25 11.26
N ASP A 121 38.37 3.97 11.60
CA ASP A 121 38.44 5.18 12.43
C ASP A 121 38.74 4.87 13.91
N THR A 122 38.49 3.64 14.39
CA THR A 122 38.78 3.24 15.78
C THR A 122 40.17 2.61 15.95
N ASP A 123 40.75 2.10 14.84
CA ASP A 123 42.08 1.49 14.82
C ASP A 123 43.20 2.50 14.45
N ASP A 124 42.89 3.81 14.36
CA ASP A 124 43.93 4.85 14.24
C ASP A 124 44.56 5.01 15.64
N PRO A 125 45.79 4.52 15.88
CA PRO A 125 46.43 4.72 17.16
C PRO A 125 46.65 6.23 17.32
N GLU A 126 46.24 6.79 18.45
CA GLU A 126 46.74 8.10 18.87
C GLU A 126 48.27 8.01 18.82
N ASP A 127 48.86 8.68 17.82
CA ASP A 127 50.29 8.74 17.61
C ASP A 127 50.85 9.53 18.81
N ASP A 128 51.21 8.78 19.86
CA ASP A 128 51.92 9.23 21.05
C ASP A 128 53.31 9.72 20.60
N HIS A 129 53.32 10.89 19.95
CA HIS A 129 54.50 11.73 19.81
C HIS A 129 54.77 12.41 21.16
N ASP A 130 55.18 11.60 22.14
CA ASP A 130 55.90 12.11 23.31
C ASP A 130 57.40 11.84 23.12
N ALA A 131 58.03 12.74 22.37
CA ALA A 131 59.45 13.02 22.52
C ALA A 131 59.59 14.51 22.80
N PRO A 132 60.05 14.87 24.00
CA PRO A 132 61.27 15.69 24.00
C PRO A 132 62.25 15.41 25.15
N HIS A 133 63.53 15.42 24.74
CA HIS A 133 64.77 15.85 25.41
C HIS A 133 65.31 15.12 26.64
#